data_AF-A0A182XIN9-F1
#
_entry.id   AF-A0A182XIN9-F1
#
_cell.length_a   1.000
_cell.length_b   1.000
_cell.length_c   1.000
_cell.angle_alpha   90.00
_cell.angle_beta   90.00
_cell.angle_gamma   90.00
#
_symmetry.space_group_name_H-M   'P 1'
#
loop_
_entity.id
_entity.type
_entity.pdbx_description
1 polymer ?
#
loop_
_entity_poly.entity_id
_entity_poly.type
_entity_poly.pdbx_seq_one_letter_code
_entity_poly.pdbx_strand_id
1 'polypeptide(L)' 'MSVKDIYYSDKYYDDEYEYRHVVLPKDIAKLVPKTHLMTENEWRAIGVQQSRGWVHYMVHQPEPHILLFRRPITKT' A
#
# COMPACT_ATOMS: atom_id res chain seq x y z
N MET A 1 -1.56 20.48 -4.79
CA MET A 1 -0.85 19.48 -3.96
C MET A 1 -0.48 18.32 -4.86
N SER A 2 0.79 18.00 -4.95
CA SER A 2 1.29 17.04 -5.94
C SER A 2 1.20 15.62 -5.38
N VAL A 3 0.31 14.79 -5.93
CA VAL A 3 0.27 13.32 -5.71
C VAL A 3 1.55 12.64 -6.25
N LYS A 4 2.46 13.38 -6.89
CA LYS A 4 3.60 12.86 -7.63
C LYS A 4 4.74 12.31 -6.77
N ASP A 5 4.65 12.41 -5.44
CA ASP A 5 5.74 12.01 -4.54
C ASP A 5 5.46 10.69 -3.79
N ILE A 6 4.41 9.94 -4.17
CA ILE A 6 4.19 8.59 -3.65
C ILE A 6 5.25 7.66 -4.23
N TYR A 7 6.06 7.05 -3.37
CA TYR A 7 7.07 6.08 -3.78
C TYR A 7 6.53 4.66 -3.72
N TYR A 8 6.84 3.87 -4.75
CA TYR A 8 6.47 2.47 -4.88
C TYR A 8 7.75 1.65 -4.93
N SER A 9 7.93 0.73 -3.98
CA SER A 9 9.08 -0.17 -4.00
C SER A 9 9.03 -1.19 -5.14
N ASP A 10 10.19 -1.79 -5.41
CA ASP A 10 10.26 -3.02 -6.20
C ASP A 10 9.42 -4.12 -5.56
N LYS A 11 8.95 -5.03 -6.40
CA LYS A 11 8.17 -6.18 -5.92
C LYS A 11 9.10 -7.24 -5.36
N TYR A 12 8.67 -7.87 -4.29
CA TYR A 12 9.33 -9.04 -3.69
C TYR A 12 8.29 -10.15 -3.50
N TYR A 13 8.76 -11.39 -3.38
CA TYR A 13 7.91 -12.57 -3.54
C TYR A 13 8.24 -13.61 -2.47
N ASP A 14 7.22 -14.33 -2.04
CA ASP A 14 7.39 -15.67 -1.45
C ASP A 14 6.73 -16.71 -2.38
N ASP A 15 6.44 -17.92 -1.88
CA ASP A 15 5.86 -19.00 -2.67
C ASP A 15 4.36 -18.78 -3.02
N GLU A 16 3.67 -17.87 -2.32
CA GLU A 16 2.21 -17.69 -2.43
C GLU A 16 1.80 -16.29 -2.90
N TYR A 17 2.57 -15.25 -2.55
CA TYR A 17 2.23 -13.85 -2.73
C TYR A 17 3.37 -13.04 -3.35
N GLU A 18 2.98 -12.01 -4.09
CA GLU A 18 3.84 -10.87 -4.39
C GLU A 18 3.50 -9.69 -3.48
N TYR A 19 4.54 -8.99 -3.08
CA TYR A 19 4.51 -7.93 -2.08
C TYR A 19 5.12 -6.65 -2.64
N ARG A 20 4.68 -5.53 -2.06
CA ARG A 20 5.25 -4.21 -2.29
C ARG A 20 4.88 -3.33 -1.11
N HIS A 21 5.78 -2.44 -0.72
CA HIS A 21 5.44 -1.32 0.16
C HIS A 21 5.34 -0.01 -0.62
N VAL A 22 4.43 0.85 -0.18
CA VAL A 22 4.22 2.19 -0.74
C VAL A 22 4.50 3.21 0.36
N VAL A 23 5.33 4.20 0.04
CA VAL A 23 5.70 5.26 0.98
C VAL A 23 4.95 6.53 0.61
N LEU A 24 4.14 7.01 1.54
CA LEU A 24 3.30 8.18 1.39
C LEU A 24 4.04 9.46 1.79
N PRO A 25 3.84 10.58 1.07
CA PRO A 25 4.22 11.90 1.54
C PRO A 25 3.55 12.22 2.89
N LYS A 26 4.23 13.03 3.73
CA LYS A 26 3.78 13.37 5.09
C LYS A 26 2.34 13.88 5.16
N ASP A 27 1.87 14.61 4.15
CA ASP A 27 0.52 15.17 4.14
C ASP A 27 -0.56 14.14 3.81
N ILE A 28 -0.23 13.11 3.03
CA ILE A 28 -1.13 12.00 2.72
C ILE A 28 -1.12 10.98 3.86
N ALA A 29 0.04 10.74 4.49
CA ALA A 29 0.18 9.80 5.60
C ALA A 29 -0.76 10.11 6.78
N LYS A 30 -1.14 11.38 6.99
CA LYS A 30 -2.09 11.80 8.03
C LYS A 30 -3.51 11.26 7.80
N LEU A 31 -3.84 10.88 6.56
CA LEU A 31 -5.15 10.34 6.17
C LEU A 31 -5.25 8.83 6.38
N VAL A 32 -4.14 8.15 6.71
CA VAL A 32 -4.13 6.71 6.94
C VAL A 32 -4.86 6.38 8.25
N PRO A 33 -5.89 5.50 8.21
CA PRO A 33 -6.58 5.08 9.42
C PRO A 33 -5.66 4.33 10.39
N LYS A 34 -5.78 4.63 11.69
CA LYS A 34 -5.04 3.91 12.75
C LYS A 34 -5.81 2.72 13.32
N THR A 35 -7.10 2.59 12.97
CA THR A 35 -8.02 1.65 13.61
C THR A 35 -8.21 0.35 12.81
N HIS A 36 -7.89 0.36 11.51
CA HIS A 36 -8.14 -0.77 10.62
C HIS A 36 -7.22 -0.74 9.39
N LEU A 37 -7.18 -1.86 8.66
CA LEU A 37 -6.54 -1.95 7.35
C LEU A 37 -7.45 -1.36 6.28
N MET A 38 -6.89 -0.50 5.44
CA MET A 38 -7.62 0.11 4.33
C MET A 38 -8.08 -0.89 3.27
N THR A 39 -9.34 -0.75 2.86
CA THR A 39 -9.94 -1.37 1.68
C THR A 39 -9.37 -0.78 0.37
N GLU A 40 -9.62 -1.46 -0.76
CA GLU A 40 -9.23 -0.96 -2.09
C GLU A 40 -9.72 0.46 -2.38
N ASN A 41 -10.95 0.78 -1.99
CA ASN A 41 -11.49 2.11 -2.20
C ASN A 41 -10.79 3.17 -1.35
N GLU A 42 -10.43 2.85 -0.11
CA GLU A 42 -9.81 3.80 0.82
C GLU A 42 -8.38 4.16 0.41
N TRP A 43 -7.54 3.17 0.09
CA TRP A 43 -6.18 3.49 -0.34
C TRP A 43 -6.14 4.15 -1.73
N ARG A 44 -7.10 3.84 -2.62
CA ARG A 44 -7.24 4.56 -3.90
C ARG A 44 -7.67 6.01 -3.70
N ALA A 45 -8.56 6.28 -2.72
CA ALA A 45 -9.04 7.62 -2.43
C ALA A 45 -7.93 8.57 -1.95
N ILE A 46 -6.90 8.06 -1.27
CA ILE A 46 -5.73 8.85 -0.86
C ILE A 46 -4.64 8.96 -1.95
N GLY A 47 -4.92 8.44 -3.15
CA GLY A 47 -4.06 8.61 -4.34
C GLY A 47 -3.09 7.45 -4.62
N VAL A 48 -3.13 6.35 -3.85
CA VAL A 48 -2.32 5.17 -4.16
C VAL A 48 -2.89 4.50 -5.41
N GLN A 49 -2.03 4.25 -6.39
CA GLN A 49 -2.39 3.65 -7.67
C GLN A 49 -1.64 2.34 -7.87
N GLN A 50 -2.39 1.25 -7.94
CA GLN A 50 -1.87 -0.09 -8.24
C GLN A 50 -2.85 -0.83 -9.16
N SER A 51 -2.37 -1.88 -9.82
CA SER A 51 -3.21 -2.82 -10.54
C SER A 51 -4.22 -3.50 -9.60
N ARG A 52 -5.18 -4.27 -10.15
CA ARG A 52 -6.17 -4.98 -9.34
C ARG A 52 -5.53 -6.05 -8.45
N GLY A 53 -6.17 -6.31 -7.30
CA GLY A 53 -5.90 -7.48 -6.44
C GLY A 53 -4.94 -7.23 -5.27
N TRP A 54 -4.36 -6.04 -5.15
CA TRP A 54 -3.52 -5.68 -4.02
C TRP A 54 -4.35 -5.46 -2.74
N VAL A 55 -3.90 -6.07 -1.65
CA VAL A 55 -4.54 -6.00 -0.33
C VAL A 55 -3.57 -5.36 0.65
N HIS A 56 -4.00 -4.32 1.36
CA HIS A 56 -3.28 -3.76 2.49
C HIS A 56 -3.40 -4.75 3.65
N TYR A 57 -2.31 -5.46 3.97
CA TYR A 57 -2.39 -6.66 4.82
C TYR A 57 -1.82 -6.46 6.23
N MET A 58 -1.08 -5.38 6.45
CA MET A 58 -0.43 -5.09 7.73
C MET A 58 -0.17 -3.60 7.88
N VAL A 59 -0.32 -3.07 9.09
CA VAL A 59 0.09 -1.72 9.47
C VAL A 59 1.44 -1.79 10.17
N HIS A 60 2.43 -1.04 9.68
CA HIS A 60 3.69 -0.86 10.39
C HIS A 60 3.58 0.36 11.33
N GLN A 61 3.25 0.13 12.62
CA GLN A 61 3.00 1.22 13.57
C GLN A 61 4.15 2.24 13.72
N PRO A 62 5.43 1.85 13.72
CA PRO A 62 6.54 2.81 13.79
C PRO A 62 6.63 3.74 12.58
N GLU A 63 6.21 3.27 11.40
CA GLU A 63 6.27 4.05 10.15
C GLU A 63 4.89 4.07 9.47
N PRO A 64 3.92 4.85 9.97
CA PRO A 64 2.54 4.84 9.47
C PRO A 64 2.38 5.41 8.04
N HIS A 65 3.45 6.02 7.54
CA HIS A 65 3.55 6.50 6.16
C HIS A 65 3.92 5.38 5.18
N ILE A 66 4.22 4.17 5.67
CA ILE A 66 4.50 2.99 4.85
C ILE A 66 3.27 2.09 4.85
N LEU A 67 2.70 1.87 3.67
CA LEU A 67 1.62 0.92 3.45
C LEU A 67 2.16 -0.40 2.90
N LEU A 68 1.77 -1.52 3.52
CA LEU A 68 2.24 -2.84 3.14
C LEU A 68 1.16 -3.57 2.33
N PHE A 69 1.46 -3.90 1.08
CA PHE A 69 0.54 -4.59 0.19
C PHE A 69 1.04 -5.99 -0.17
N ARG A 70 0.08 -6.91 -0.35
CA ARG A 70 0.31 -8.23 -0.94
C ARG A 70 -0.79 -8.58 -1.94
N ARG A 71 -0.51 -9.46 -2.89
CA ARG A 71 -1.53 -10.14 -3.71
C ARG A 71 -1.07 -11.54 -4.10
N PRO A 72 -2.00 -12.50 -4.30
CA PRO A 72 -1.63 -13.86 -4.70
C PRO A 72 -0.86 -13.88 -6.02
N ILE A 73 0.16 -14.72 -6.12
CA ILE A 73 0.87 -14.94 -7.38
C ILE A 73 -0.09 -15.59 -8.38
N THR A 74 -0.16 -15.02 -9.58
CA THR A 74 -0.92 -15.66 -10.67
C THR A 74 -0.11 -16.85 -11.16
N LYS A 75 -0.48 -18.07 -10.74
CA LYS A 75 0.06 -19.29 -11.34
C LYS A 75 -0.42 -19.31 -12.80
N THR A 76 0.51 -19.15 -13.71
CA THR A 76 0.25 -19.27 -15.15
C THR A 76 0.19 -20.75 -15.52
#